data_AF-A0A0M0EJU4-F1
#
_entry.id   AF-A0A0M0EJU4-F1
#
_cell.length_a   1.000
_cell.length_b   1.000
_cell.length_c   1.000
_cell.angle_alpha   90.00
_cell.angle_beta   90.00
_cell.angle_gamma   90.00
#
_symmetry.space_group_name_H-M   'P 1'
#
loop_
_entity.id
_entity.type
_entity.pdbx_description
1 polymer ?
#
loop_
_entity_poly.entity_id
_entity_poly.type
_entity_poly.pdbx_seq_one_letter_code
_entity_poly.pdbx_strand_id
1 'polypeptide(L)'
;MGAPPRGQTHDDGMVMKPINAIRMGGTDILPLVEGGKGVSISTGISAGHWAAAGGAGTVSIVNADSYDRDGNVVPQIYHGKTRRERHEELIDYAIRGGIAQARIAHEIAGGRGRIHANILWEMGGAERVINGVLEGAPGMIQGLTCGAGMPYRLSEIAARFGIHYYPIVSSARAFNALWRRSYHKTGELLGAVVYEDPWRAGGHNGLSNTENPLAPEDPFPRVLALRKQMRAFGLDDTPIIMAGGVWWLEEWQDWIDNPELGPIVFQFGTRPLLTRESPIPDAWKQRLLTLKKGDVFLNRFSPTGFYSSAVNNSFLRELRGRSERQIPFSPEALGEHTAALAIGARGRQVYVTPADAQRARLWIEEGHTEAMRTPDNTLVFVAPERAREILADQGACMGCLSECRFSNWSQKPPAYSNGHKADPRSYCIQKTLQAAAHAHGPDQAEVIDHNLMFGGTNAWRFATDPFYANGFVPTVAQLLERIMTGR
;
A
#
# COMPACT_ATOMS: atom_id res chain seq x y z
N MET A 1 -48.01 6.40 -1.52
CA MET A 1 -47.52 6.38 -2.92
C MET A 1 -46.44 7.44 -3.03
N GLY A 2 -45.18 7.08 -2.79
CA GLY A 2 -44.03 7.99 -2.92
C GLY A 2 -43.36 7.74 -4.26
N ALA A 3 -43.16 8.79 -5.04
CA ALA A 3 -42.48 8.71 -6.34
C ALA A 3 -41.00 8.28 -6.16
N PRO A 4 -40.44 7.47 -7.08
CA PRO A 4 -39.03 7.10 -7.03
C PRO A 4 -38.14 8.30 -7.42
N PRO A 5 -36.86 8.33 -6.97
CA PRO A 5 -35.95 9.41 -7.32
C PRO A 5 -35.59 9.34 -8.81
N ARG A 6 -35.68 10.49 -9.49
CA ARG A 6 -35.35 10.66 -10.90
C ARG A 6 -33.83 10.57 -11.08
N GLY A 7 -33.37 9.60 -11.87
CA GLY A 7 -31.98 9.51 -12.30
C GLY A 7 -31.58 10.75 -13.13
N GLN A 8 -30.37 11.26 -12.89
CA GLN A 8 -29.81 12.39 -13.63
C GLN A 8 -29.16 11.87 -14.93
N THR A 9 -29.40 12.56 -16.04
CA THR A 9 -28.79 12.27 -17.35
C THR A 9 -27.45 12.98 -17.47
N HIS A 10 -26.38 12.24 -17.75
CA HIS A 10 -25.06 12.78 -18.09
C HIS A 10 -24.82 12.78 -19.61
N ASP A 11 -23.82 13.52 -20.09
CA ASP A 11 -23.56 13.96 -21.48
C ASP A 11 -23.46 12.87 -22.58
N ASP A 12 -23.69 11.60 -22.28
CA ASP A 12 -23.85 10.49 -23.25
C ASP A 12 -25.26 9.85 -23.22
N GLY A 13 -26.23 10.46 -22.53
CA GLY A 13 -27.62 9.96 -22.47
C GLY A 13 -27.82 8.71 -21.60
N MET A 14 -26.78 8.19 -20.96
CA MET A 14 -26.87 7.06 -20.02
C MET A 14 -27.27 7.54 -18.62
N VAL A 15 -28.40 7.06 -18.11
CA VAL A 15 -28.90 7.36 -16.76
C VAL A 15 -28.14 6.49 -15.76
N MET A 16 -27.48 7.10 -14.78
CA MET A 16 -26.77 6.37 -13.73
C MET A 16 -27.73 5.47 -12.96
N LYS A 17 -27.38 4.19 -12.78
CA LYS A 17 -28.04 3.29 -11.84
C LYS A 17 -28.00 3.86 -10.42
N PRO A 18 -29.02 3.60 -9.57
CA PRO A 18 -28.99 4.06 -8.19
C PRO A 18 -27.83 3.39 -7.43
N ILE A 19 -27.05 4.18 -6.69
CA ILE A 19 -26.04 3.65 -5.75
C ILE A 19 -26.75 3.37 -4.43
N ASN A 20 -27.12 2.12 -4.22
CA ASN A 20 -27.89 1.72 -3.05
C ASN A 20 -26.98 1.32 -1.89
N ALA A 21 -27.47 1.50 -0.66
CA ALA A 21 -26.81 0.97 0.52
C ALA A 21 -26.76 -0.57 0.46
N ILE A 22 -25.71 -1.13 1.04
CA ILE A 22 -25.43 -2.57 1.04
C ILE A 22 -25.18 -3.06 2.46
N ARG A 23 -25.64 -4.28 2.74
CA ARG A 23 -25.38 -4.97 4.00
C ARG A 23 -23.93 -5.44 4.04
N MET A 24 -23.07 -4.78 4.81
CA MET A 24 -21.67 -5.16 5.01
C MET A 24 -21.24 -4.98 6.46
N GLY A 25 -20.53 -5.98 7.00
CA GLY A 25 -20.08 -5.94 8.39
C GLY A 25 -21.24 -5.87 9.39
N GLY A 26 -22.40 -6.43 9.07
CA GLY A 26 -23.57 -6.45 9.95
C GLY A 26 -24.34 -5.12 10.07
N THR A 27 -24.13 -4.15 9.18
CA THR A 27 -24.99 -2.95 9.05
C THR A 27 -25.18 -2.59 7.57
N ASP A 28 -26.18 -1.77 7.26
CA ASP A 28 -26.31 -1.16 5.94
C ASP A 28 -25.45 0.10 5.88
N ILE A 29 -24.60 0.21 4.87
CA ILE A 29 -23.74 1.37 4.60
C ILE A 29 -23.77 1.72 3.12
N LEU A 30 -23.32 2.94 2.77
CA LEU A 30 -23.00 3.26 1.39
C LEU A 30 -21.94 2.27 0.87
N PRO A 31 -21.99 1.85 -0.41
CA PRO A 31 -21.06 0.88 -0.99
C PRO A 31 -19.70 1.52 -1.30
N LEU A 32 -19.17 2.33 -0.38
CA LEU A 32 -17.98 3.15 -0.50
C LEU A 32 -17.06 2.89 0.70
N VAL A 33 -15.81 2.56 0.42
CA VAL A 33 -14.79 2.23 1.43
C VAL A 33 -13.55 3.09 1.23
N GLU A 34 -13.04 3.71 2.29
CA GLU A 34 -11.67 4.22 2.29
C GLU A 34 -10.71 3.03 2.39
N GLY A 35 -9.81 2.86 1.41
CA GLY A 35 -8.77 1.83 1.52
C GLY A 35 -7.70 2.23 2.53
N GLY A 36 -7.21 1.28 3.33
CA GLY A 36 -6.16 1.55 4.32
C GLY A 36 -4.80 1.85 3.67
N LYS A 37 -4.10 2.86 4.19
CA LYS A 37 -2.79 3.31 3.70
C LYS A 37 -1.80 3.34 4.86
N GLY A 38 -0.78 2.48 4.78
CA GLY A 38 0.26 2.31 5.77
C GLY A 38 1.02 3.59 6.13
N VAL A 39 1.63 3.61 7.32
CA VAL A 39 2.60 4.63 7.73
C VAL A 39 2.00 6.03 7.77
N SER A 40 0.98 6.18 8.62
CA SER A 40 0.36 7.47 8.99
C SER A 40 -0.40 8.20 7.89
N ILE A 41 -0.76 7.52 6.78
CA ILE A 41 -1.52 8.13 5.68
C ILE A 41 -3.04 7.97 5.86
N SER A 42 -3.54 6.80 6.29
CA SER A 42 -4.94 6.63 6.70
C SER A 42 -5.06 6.63 8.20
N THR A 43 -5.57 7.73 8.75
CA THR A 43 -5.66 8.01 10.18
C THR A 43 -7.09 7.86 10.70
N GLY A 44 -7.26 7.94 12.01
CA GLY A 44 -8.55 8.01 12.67
C GLY A 44 -9.39 9.19 12.18
N ILE A 45 -8.75 10.31 11.84
CA ILE A 45 -9.45 11.50 11.33
C ILE A 45 -10.09 11.21 9.97
N SER A 46 -9.35 10.67 9.01
CA SER A 46 -9.91 10.37 7.69
C SER A 46 -10.97 9.26 7.79
N ALA A 47 -10.64 8.15 8.45
CA ALA A 47 -11.53 7.00 8.58
C ALA A 47 -12.83 7.36 9.33
N GLY A 48 -12.74 8.14 10.41
CA GLY A 48 -13.90 8.60 11.17
C GLY A 48 -14.86 9.42 10.31
N HIS A 49 -14.36 10.34 9.48
CA HIS A 49 -15.20 11.14 8.59
C HIS A 49 -15.82 10.32 7.45
N TRP A 50 -15.12 9.28 6.97
CA TRP A 50 -15.69 8.34 5.98
C TRP A 50 -16.88 7.58 6.56
N ALA A 51 -16.75 7.10 7.79
CA ALA A 51 -17.83 6.42 8.49
C ALA A 51 -18.98 7.38 8.87
N ALA A 52 -18.66 8.60 9.32
CA ALA A 52 -19.63 9.65 9.61
C ALA A 52 -20.49 10.03 8.38
N ALA A 53 -19.90 9.98 7.19
CA ALA A 53 -20.59 10.20 5.92
C ALA A 53 -21.34 8.96 5.37
N GLY A 54 -21.37 7.86 6.14
CA GLY A 54 -22.18 6.67 5.85
C GLY A 54 -21.47 5.55 5.09
N GLY A 55 -20.18 5.70 4.77
CA GLY A 55 -19.36 4.62 4.20
C GLY A 55 -18.62 3.81 5.26
N ALA A 56 -17.57 3.08 4.84
CA ALA A 56 -16.59 2.50 5.76
C ALA A 56 -15.27 3.26 5.69
N GLY A 57 -14.76 3.68 6.84
CA GLY A 57 -13.42 4.24 6.97
C GLY A 57 -12.43 3.17 7.43
N THR A 58 -11.20 3.18 6.90
CA THR A 58 -10.17 2.20 7.29
C THR A 58 -8.96 2.91 7.89
N VAL A 59 -8.75 2.74 9.20
CA VAL A 59 -7.50 3.17 9.84
C VAL A 59 -6.38 2.21 9.46
N SER A 60 -5.18 2.69 9.17
CA SER A 60 -4.02 1.80 9.07
C SER A 60 -3.38 1.63 10.44
N ILE A 61 -3.20 0.39 10.89
CA ILE A 61 -2.43 0.08 12.10
C ILE A 61 -0.96 -0.26 11.81
N VAL A 62 -0.53 -0.14 10.55
CA VAL A 62 0.87 -0.28 10.13
C VAL A 62 1.64 1.00 10.45
N ASN A 63 2.46 0.98 11.51
CA ASN A 63 3.29 2.10 11.97
C ASN A 63 2.51 3.41 12.12
N ALA A 64 1.31 3.34 12.71
CA ALA A 64 0.42 4.49 12.87
C ALA A 64 0.94 5.49 13.91
N ASP A 65 0.51 6.74 13.81
CA ASP A 65 0.86 7.77 14.78
C ASP A 65 0.16 7.57 16.12
N SER A 66 0.90 7.87 17.18
CA SER A 66 0.38 8.06 18.54
C SER A 66 0.60 9.50 18.98
N TYR A 67 -0.13 9.93 20.01
CA TYR A 67 -0.10 11.31 20.50
C TYR A 67 0.29 11.37 21.98
N ASP A 68 0.97 12.44 22.36
CA ASP A 68 1.23 12.76 23.77
C ASP A 68 -0.03 13.36 24.45
N ARG A 69 0.11 13.79 25.70
CA ARG A 69 -1.01 14.34 26.47
C ARG A 69 -1.52 15.69 25.95
N ASP A 70 -0.67 16.42 25.23
CA ASP A 70 -0.97 17.72 24.65
C ASP A 70 -1.51 17.59 23.21
N GLY A 71 -1.61 16.36 22.69
CA GLY A 71 -2.10 16.05 21.36
C GLY A 71 -1.03 16.14 20.27
N ASN A 72 0.24 16.30 20.62
CA ASN A 72 1.32 16.30 19.63
C ASN A 72 1.65 14.88 19.18
N VAL A 73 1.98 14.72 17.89
CA VAL A 73 2.46 13.44 17.36
C VAL A 73 3.75 13.05 18.06
N VAL A 74 3.79 11.83 18.61
CA VAL A 74 4.99 11.24 19.21
C VAL A 74 5.89 10.70 18.08
N PRO A 75 7.11 11.24 17.91
CA PRO A 75 8.03 10.72 16.91
C PRO A 75 8.43 9.26 17.19
N GLN A 76 8.48 8.44 16.14
CA GLN A 76 8.95 7.06 16.23
C GLN A 76 10.49 7.03 16.23
N ILE A 77 11.10 7.24 17.39
CA ILE A 77 12.55 7.23 17.58
C ILE A 77 12.96 5.89 18.20
N TYR A 78 13.93 5.24 17.58
CA TYR A 78 14.36 3.89 17.98
C TYR A 78 15.67 3.96 18.75
N HIS A 79 15.66 3.43 19.98
CA HIS A 79 16.81 3.46 20.89
C HIS A 79 17.54 2.11 20.98
N GLY A 80 16.90 1.04 20.51
CA GLY A 80 17.46 -0.29 20.47
C GLY A 80 18.82 -0.35 19.76
N LYS A 81 19.79 -0.99 20.42
CA LYS A 81 21.13 -1.23 19.87
C LYS A 81 21.11 -2.33 18.81
N THR A 82 20.23 -3.30 18.98
CA THR A 82 20.03 -4.39 18.02
C THR A 82 18.78 -4.16 17.16
N ARG A 83 18.77 -4.74 15.94
CA ARG A 83 17.58 -4.69 15.07
C ARG A 83 16.33 -5.29 15.75
N ARG A 84 16.53 -6.27 16.65
CA ARG A 84 15.47 -6.92 17.42
C ARG A 84 14.86 -5.97 18.44
N GLU A 85 15.69 -5.27 19.21
CA GLU A 85 15.21 -4.26 20.17
C GLU A 85 14.40 -3.17 19.45
N ARG A 86 14.90 -2.67 18.31
CA ARG A 86 14.15 -1.69 17.49
C ARG A 86 12.86 -2.27 16.90
N HIS A 87 12.82 -3.57 16.61
CA HIS A 87 11.61 -4.25 16.17
C HIS A 87 10.55 -4.32 17.27
N GLU A 88 10.95 -4.56 18.51
CA GLU A 88 10.05 -4.49 19.66
C GLU A 88 9.49 -3.08 19.89
N GLU A 89 10.36 -2.06 19.80
CA GLU A 89 9.94 -0.64 19.82
C GLU A 89 8.94 -0.34 18.69
N LEU A 90 9.19 -0.84 17.47
CA LEU A 90 8.30 -0.65 16.31
C LEU A 90 6.91 -1.23 16.55
N ILE A 91 6.83 -2.43 17.13
CA ILE A 91 5.55 -3.07 17.46
C ILE A 91 4.81 -2.25 18.52
N ASP A 92 5.50 -1.78 19.56
CA ASP A 92 4.90 -0.94 20.60
C ASP A 92 4.35 0.38 20.02
N TYR A 93 5.12 1.07 19.18
CA TYR A 93 4.65 2.26 18.47
C TYR A 93 3.41 1.96 17.63
N ALA A 94 3.42 0.88 16.85
CA ALA A 94 2.30 0.51 16.00
C ALA A 94 1.03 0.17 16.81
N ILE A 95 1.16 -0.50 17.95
CA ILE A 95 0.03 -0.80 18.84
C ILE A 95 -0.53 0.48 19.45
N ARG A 96 0.32 1.32 20.07
CA ARG A 96 -0.12 2.60 20.67
C ARG A 96 -0.77 3.51 19.63
N GLY A 97 -0.17 3.61 18.45
CA GLY A 97 -0.71 4.38 17.35
C GLY A 97 -2.05 3.82 16.86
N GLY A 98 -2.12 2.52 16.61
CA GLY A 98 -3.36 1.88 16.17
C GLY A 98 -4.52 2.07 17.15
N ILE A 99 -4.26 1.99 18.46
CA ILE A 99 -5.26 2.28 19.51
C ILE A 99 -5.71 3.74 19.45
N ALA A 100 -4.78 4.68 19.32
CA ALA A 100 -5.11 6.11 19.23
C ALA A 100 -5.97 6.40 17.99
N GLN A 101 -5.57 5.89 16.82
CA GLN A 101 -6.33 6.08 15.58
C GLN A 101 -7.72 5.44 15.64
N ALA A 102 -7.85 4.26 16.25
CA ALA A 102 -9.15 3.61 16.42
C ALA A 102 -10.11 4.44 17.30
N ARG A 103 -9.61 5.04 18.39
CA ARG A 103 -10.40 5.93 19.27
C ARG A 103 -10.88 7.17 18.52
N ILE A 104 -9.96 7.86 17.85
CA ILE A 104 -10.27 9.08 17.07
C ILE A 104 -11.33 8.76 16.00
N ALA A 105 -11.15 7.68 15.24
CA ALA A 105 -12.12 7.25 14.25
C ALA A 105 -13.49 6.97 14.84
N HIS A 106 -13.55 6.24 15.95
CA HIS A 106 -14.79 5.86 16.62
C HIS A 106 -15.56 7.08 17.14
N GLU A 107 -14.85 8.03 17.76
CA GLU A 107 -15.42 9.28 18.27
C GLU A 107 -16.00 10.14 17.14
N ILE A 108 -15.25 10.36 16.06
CA ILE A 108 -15.70 11.15 14.90
C ILE A 108 -16.88 10.48 14.19
N ALA A 109 -16.85 9.15 14.05
CA ALA A 109 -17.91 8.40 13.39
C ALA A 109 -19.25 8.56 14.12
N GLY A 110 -19.23 8.67 15.45
CA GLY A 110 -20.42 8.83 16.28
C GLY A 110 -21.42 7.67 16.10
N GLY A 111 -20.90 6.45 15.91
CA GLY A 111 -21.71 5.24 15.67
C GLY A 111 -22.28 5.10 14.26
N ARG A 112 -21.97 6.01 13.32
CA ARG A 112 -22.36 5.91 11.91
C ARG A 112 -21.35 5.11 11.10
N GLY A 113 -21.81 4.48 10.01
CA GLY A 113 -20.95 3.74 9.09
C GLY A 113 -20.20 2.59 9.75
N ARG A 114 -18.99 2.29 9.27
CA ARG A 114 -18.10 1.26 9.83
C ARG A 114 -16.66 1.73 9.92
N ILE A 115 -15.98 1.34 11.01
CA ILE A 115 -14.54 1.52 11.18
C ILE A 115 -13.85 0.17 10.99
N HIS A 116 -12.97 0.12 9.99
CA HIS A 116 -12.08 -1.00 9.74
C HIS A 116 -10.65 -0.63 10.17
N ALA A 117 -9.85 -1.65 10.47
CA ALA A 117 -8.41 -1.53 10.60
C ALA A 117 -7.73 -2.30 9.46
N ASN A 118 -6.71 -1.70 8.84
CA ASN A 118 -5.85 -2.33 7.85
C ASN A 118 -4.50 -2.70 8.44
N ILE A 119 -4.05 -3.91 8.08
CA ILE A 119 -2.71 -4.43 8.37
C ILE A 119 -2.15 -5.15 7.13
N LEU A 120 -0.84 -5.05 6.91
CA LEU A 120 -0.13 -5.82 5.89
C LEU A 120 0.42 -7.10 6.54
N TRP A 121 0.15 -8.27 5.96
CA TRP A 121 0.57 -9.54 6.57
C TRP A 121 2.10 -9.69 6.61
N GLU A 122 2.79 -9.19 5.59
CA GLU A 122 4.25 -9.09 5.57
C GLU A 122 4.83 -7.97 6.47
N MET A 123 4.01 -7.28 7.27
CA MET A 123 4.53 -6.43 8.34
C MET A 123 5.18 -7.31 9.43
N GLY A 124 6.35 -6.88 9.90
CA GLY A 124 6.98 -7.52 11.05
C GLY A 124 6.08 -7.41 12.28
N GLY A 125 5.80 -8.54 12.95
CA GLY A 125 4.95 -8.57 14.13
C GLY A 125 3.46 -8.32 13.86
N ALA A 126 2.97 -8.46 12.62
CA ALA A 126 1.59 -8.14 12.24
C ALA A 126 0.53 -8.67 13.23
N GLU A 127 0.61 -9.94 13.62
CA GLU A 127 -0.33 -10.54 14.57
C GLU A 127 -0.26 -9.92 15.97
N ARG A 128 0.94 -9.59 16.45
CA ARG A 128 1.12 -8.92 17.74
C ARG A 128 0.48 -7.54 17.73
N VAL A 129 0.64 -6.81 16.62
CA VAL A 129 0.03 -5.50 16.42
C VAL A 129 -1.49 -5.61 16.37
N ILE A 130 -2.05 -6.54 15.57
CA ILE A 130 -3.49 -6.75 15.48
C ILE A 130 -4.09 -7.04 16.88
N ASN A 131 -3.51 -8.00 17.60
CA ASN A 131 -4.03 -8.39 18.92
C ASN A 131 -3.90 -7.22 19.91
N GLY A 132 -2.75 -6.55 19.98
CA GLY A 132 -2.57 -5.42 20.89
C GLY A 132 -3.53 -4.26 20.62
N VAL A 133 -3.79 -3.94 19.35
CA VAL A 133 -4.76 -2.88 19.00
C VAL A 133 -6.18 -3.29 19.37
N LEU A 134 -6.62 -4.50 19.02
CA LEU A 134 -7.99 -4.96 19.31
C LEU A 134 -8.23 -5.14 20.83
N GLU A 135 -7.21 -5.54 21.59
CA GLU A 135 -7.25 -5.59 23.06
C GLU A 135 -7.31 -4.18 23.68
N GLY A 136 -6.60 -3.20 23.12
CA GLY A 136 -6.53 -1.83 23.64
C GLY A 136 -7.64 -0.87 23.17
N ALA A 137 -8.43 -1.27 22.16
CA ALA A 137 -9.54 -0.51 21.58
C ALA A 137 -10.80 -1.39 21.38
N PRO A 138 -11.30 -2.06 22.44
CA PRO A 138 -12.41 -2.99 22.31
C PRO A 138 -13.68 -2.29 21.82
N GLY A 139 -14.37 -2.89 20.85
CA GLY A 139 -15.61 -2.37 20.27
C GLY A 139 -15.46 -1.19 19.29
N MET A 140 -14.25 -0.64 19.14
CA MET A 140 -14.01 0.54 18.30
C MET A 140 -13.77 0.20 16.82
N ILE A 141 -13.24 -0.99 16.55
CA ILE A 141 -13.01 -1.54 15.20
C ILE A 141 -14.01 -2.67 14.95
N GLN A 142 -14.73 -2.62 13.81
CA GLN A 142 -15.72 -3.65 13.43
C GLN A 142 -15.26 -4.53 12.28
N GLY A 143 -14.13 -4.19 11.64
CA GLY A 143 -13.59 -4.92 10.51
C GLY A 143 -12.07 -4.96 10.47
N LEU A 144 -11.50 -6.10 10.08
CA LEU A 144 -10.06 -6.24 9.87
C LEU A 144 -9.75 -6.57 8.40
N THR A 145 -9.13 -5.63 7.71
CA THR A 145 -8.73 -5.75 6.31
C THR A 145 -7.25 -6.12 6.21
N CYS A 146 -6.91 -7.18 5.48
CA CYS A 146 -5.52 -7.62 5.40
C CYS A 146 -5.13 -8.10 4.01
N GLY A 147 -3.98 -7.61 3.54
CA GLY A 147 -3.36 -7.97 2.25
C GLY A 147 -1.85 -8.18 2.40
N ALA A 148 -1.12 -8.14 1.27
CA ALA A 148 0.33 -8.34 1.19
C ALA A 148 0.80 -9.60 1.93
N GLY A 149 0.58 -10.77 1.33
CA GLY A 149 0.90 -12.09 1.90
C GLY A 149 -0.30 -13.04 1.83
N MET A 150 -0.21 -14.20 2.50
CA MET A 150 -1.30 -15.16 2.64
C MET A 150 -1.74 -15.28 4.11
N PRO A 151 -2.67 -14.43 4.58
CA PRO A 151 -2.97 -14.27 6.00
C PRO A 151 -3.91 -15.35 6.55
N TYR A 152 -3.47 -16.60 6.58
CA TYR A 152 -4.31 -17.74 6.99
C TYR A 152 -4.86 -17.64 8.42
N ARG A 153 -4.20 -16.91 9.34
CA ARG A 153 -4.67 -16.74 10.72
C ARG A 153 -5.58 -15.52 10.93
N LEU A 154 -5.83 -14.73 9.87
CA LEU A 154 -6.67 -13.53 9.96
C LEU A 154 -8.05 -13.82 10.53
N SER A 155 -8.69 -14.88 10.02
CA SER A 155 -10.06 -15.24 10.37
C SER A 155 -10.16 -15.76 11.81
N GLU A 156 -9.15 -16.50 12.28
CA GLU A 156 -9.04 -16.96 13.66
C GLU A 156 -8.88 -15.78 14.64
N ILE A 157 -8.05 -14.79 14.28
CA ILE A 157 -7.89 -13.57 15.07
C ILE A 157 -9.20 -12.77 15.09
N ALA A 158 -9.83 -12.55 13.94
CA ALA A 158 -11.10 -11.83 13.86
C ALA A 158 -12.20 -12.50 14.70
N ALA A 159 -12.28 -13.83 14.66
CA ALA A 159 -13.22 -14.61 15.47
C ALA A 159 -12.97 -14.46 16.98
N ARG A 160 -11.70 -14.43 17.43
CA ARG A 160 -11.35 -14.19 18.84
C ARG A 160 -11.94 -12.87 19.37
N PHE A 161 -12.02 -11.85 18.52
CA PHE A 161 -12.54 -10.52 18.89
C PHE A 161 -14.00 -10.29 18.46
N GLY A 162 -14.65 -11.25 17.81
CA GLY A 162 -16.04 -11.12 17.34
C GLY A 162 -16.24 -10.03 16.29
N ILE A 163 -15.24 -9.80 15.42
CA ILE A 163 -15.31 -8.78 14.36
C ILE A 163 -15.28 -9.43 12.98
N HIS A 164 -15.69 -8.68 11.95
CA HIS A 164 -15.63 -9.17 10.58
C HIS A 164 -14.20 -9.08 10.04
N TYR A 165 -13.86 -9.92 9.06
CA TYR A 165 -12.60 -9.83 8.33
C TYR A 165 -12.80 -9.69 6.82
N TYR A 166 -11.83 -9.04 6.19
CA TYR A 166 -11.86 -8.60 4.80
C TYR A 166 -10.51 -8.93 4.13
N PRO A 167 -10.34 -10.15 3.61
CA PRO A 167 -9.10 -10.51 2.94
C PRO A 167 -8.97 -9.77 1.61
N ILE A 168 -7.77 -9.23 1.37
CA ILE A 168 -7.38 -8.66 0.07
C ILE A 168 -6.77 -9.74 -0.79
N VAL A 169 -7.32 -9.92 -1.99
CA VAL A 169 -6.87 -10.89 -2.99
C VAL A 169 -6.79 -10.24 -4.37
N SER A 170 -5.92 -10.76 -5.23
CA SER A 170 -5.80 -10.34 -6.63
C SER A 170 -6.40 -11.35 -7.63
N SER A 171 -6.92 -12.49 -7.14
CA SER A 171 -7.47 -13.55 -7.97
C SER A 171 -8.38 -14.53 -7.20
N ALA A 172 -9.26 -15.22 -7.93
CA ALA A 172 -10.04 -16.36 -7.43
C ALA A 172 -9.16 -17.47 -6.84
N ARG A 173 -7.98 -17.71 -7.42
CA ARG A 173 -7.03 -18.72 -6.94
C ARG A 173 -6.51 -18.39 -5.54
N ALA A 174 -6.14 -17.13 -5.29
CA ALA A 174 -5.68 -16.69 -3.98
C ALA A 174 -6.79 -16.83 -2.93
N PHE A 175 -8.02 -16.41 -3.27
CA PHE A 175 -9.16 -16.58 -2.38
C PHE A 175 -9.47 -18.06 -2.07
N ASN A 176 -9.50 -18.93 -3.09
CA ASN A 176 -9.71 -20.37 -2.92
C ASN A 176 -8.70 -21.00 -1.95
N ALA A 177 -7.43 -20.59 -2.02
CA ALA A 177 -6.40 -21.08 -1.11
C ALA A 177 -6.65 -20.63 0.35
N LEU A 178 -6.99 -19.36 0.57
CA LEU A 178 -7.32 -18.83 1.90
C LEU A 178 -8.56 -19.53 2.49
N TRP A 179 -9.61 -19.67 1.66
CA TRP A 179 -10.88 -20.28 2.06
C TRP A 179 -10.72 -21.74 2.49
N ARG A 180 -10.16 -22.58 1.61
CA ARG A 180 -10.01 -24.01 1.87
C ARG A 180 -9.10 -24.27 3.07
N ARG A 181 -8.08 -23.45 3.29
CA ARG A 181 -7.13 -23.67 4.37
C ARG A 181 -7.63 -23.17 5.73
N SER A 182 -8.37 -22.06 5.78
CA SER A 182 -8.72 -21.43 7.06
C SER A 182 -10.09 -20.80 7.11
N TYR A 183 -10.47 -19.98 6.13
CA TYR A 183 -11.62 -19.06 6.32
C TYR A 183 -12.99 -19.75 6.37
N HIS A 184 -13.14 -20.94 5.77
CA HIS A 184 -14.39 -21.71 5.84
C HIS A 184 -14.82 -22.05 7.28
N LYS A 185 -13.89 -22.03 8.25
CA LYS A 185 -14.17 -22.31 9.67
C LYS A 185 -14.93 -21.19 10.36
N THR A 186 -14.89 -19.98 9.81
CA THR A 186 -15.47 -18.76 10.36
C THR A 186 -16.08 -17.94 9.22
N GLY A 187 -16.80 -18.62 8.33
CA GLY A 187 -17.35 -18.03 7.11
C GLY A 187 -18.39 -16.94 7.40
N GLU A 188 -19.11 -17.06 8.51
CA GLU A 188 -20.09 -16.10 9.00
C GLU A 188 -19.49 -14.73 9.36
N LEU A 189 -18.19 -14.67 9.63
CA LEU A 189 -17.46 -13.43 9.92
C LEU A 189 -16.76 -12.84 8.68
N LEU A 190 -16.86 -13.48 7.50
CA LEU A 190 -16.35 -12.91 6.26
C LEU A 190 -17.24 -11.72 5.84
N GLY A 191 -16.75 -10.50 6.07
CA GLY A 191 -17.54 -9.29 5.83
C GLY A 191 -17.67 -8.95 4.34
N ALA A 192 -16.59 -9.13 3.58
CA ALA A 192 -16.52 -9.06 2.13
C ALA A 192 -15.14 -9.59 1.67
N VAL A 193 -14.97 -9.82 0.37
CA VAL A 193 -13.65 -10.08 -0.22
C VAL A 193 -13.19 -8.83 -0.98
N VAL A 194 -12.02 -8.29 -0.63
CA VAL A 194 -11.44 -7.16 -1.38
C VAL A 194 -10.70 -7.71 -2.58
N TYR A 195 -11.22 -7.47 -3.78
CA TYR A 195 -10.46 -7.68 -5.01
C TYR A 195 -9.62 -6.44 -5.28
N GLU A 196 -8.31 -6.59 -5.17
CA GLU A 196 -7.35 -5.53 -5.50
C GLU A 196 -6.76 -5.76 -6.89
N ASP A 197 -7.04 -4.83 -7.81
CA ASP A 197 -6.53 -4.87 -9.17
C ASP A 197 -4.99 -4.80 -9.15
N PRO A 198 -4.30 -5.83 -9.66
CA PRO A 198 -2.87 -5.95 -9.50
C PRO A 198 -2.08 -5.01 -10.44
N TRP A 199 -2.73 -4.31 -11.37
CA TRP A 199 -2.09 -3.31 -12.24
C TRP A 199 -2.46 -1.87 -11.88
N ARG A 200 -3.65 -1.65 -11.32
CA ARG A 200 -4.24 -0.29 -11.15
C ARG A 200 -4.23 0.22 -9.71
N ALA A 201 -4.20 -0.68 -8.72
CA ALA A 201 -4.19 -0.28 -7.31
C ALA A 201 -2.88 0.43 -6.93
N GLY A 202 -2.97 1.38 -6.01
CA GLY A 202 -1.79 2.04 -5.44
C GLY A 202 -1.13 1.19 -4.35
N GLY A 203 0.14 1.44 -4.05
CA GLY A 203 0.85 0.67 -3.02
C GLY A 203 1.31 -0.69 -3.56
N HIS A 204 1.40 -1.71 -2.70
CA HIS A 204 1.83 -3.06 -3.11
C HIS A 204 0.73 -3.78 -3.89
N ASN A 205 1.12 -4.49 -4.94
CA ASN A 205 0.19 -5.15 -5.86
C ASN A 205 0.41 -6.66 -5.94
N GLY A 206 -0.69 -7.41 -6.01
CA GLY A 206 -0.72 -8.88 -6.04
C GLY A 206 -0.49 -9.52 -7.41
N LEU A 207 0.42 -9.01 -8.24
CA LEU A 207 0.80 -9.68 -9.49
C LEU A 207 1.52 -11.01 -9.22
N SER A 208 1.14 -12.05 -9.95
CA SER A 208 1.86 -13.31 -9.98
C SER A 208 3.03 -13.30 -10.95
N ASN A 209 3.98 -14.22 -10.78
CA ASN A 209 5.16 -14.32 -11.64
C ASN A 209 4.85 -14.64 -13.11
N THR A 210 3.63 -15.10 -13.43
CA THR A 210 3.20 -15.42 -14.80
C THR A 210 2.50 -14.26 -15.50
N GLU A 211 2.13 -13.22 -14.76
CA GLU A 211 1.43 -12.06 -15.31
C GLU A 211 2.45 -11.02 -15.80
N ASN A 212 2.12 -10.36 -16.92
CA ASN A 212 2.97 -9.30 -17.45
C ASN A 212 2.62 -7.96 -16.76
N PRO A 213 3.56 -7.34 -16.01
CA PRO A 213 3.32 -6.06 -15.35
C PRO A 213 3.05 -4.90 -16.33
N LEU A 214 3.44 -5.04 -17.60
CA LEU A 214 3.27 -4.03 -18.64
C LEU A 214 1.98 -4.19 -19.46
N ALA A 215 1.18 -5.22 -19.19
CA ALA A 215 -0.07 -5.48 -19.90
C ALA A 215 -1.26 -5.59 -18.91
N PRO A 216 -1.85 -4.44 -18.49
CA PRO A 216 -3.00 -4.44 -17.61
C PRO A 216 -4.21 -5.14 -18.23
N GLU A 217 -4.81 -6.08 -17.49
CA GLU A 217 -6.03 -6.80 -17.91
C GLU A 217 -7.29 -6.06 -17.50
N ASP A 218 -8.44 -6.37 -18.11
CA ASP A 218 -9.75 -5.92 -17.61
C ASP A 218 -10.07 -6.60 -16.26
N PRO A 219 -10.46 -5.85 -15.21
CA PRO A 219 -10.84 -6.44 -13.93
C PRO A 219 -12.14 -7.26 -13.99
N PHE A 220 -13.08 -7.01 -14.91
CA PHE A 220 -14.40 -7.66 -14.89
C PHE A 220 -14.33 -9.19 -14.98
N PRO A 221 -13.62 -9.82 -15.95
CA PRO A 221 -13.52 -11.27 -16.02
C PRO A 221 -12.92 -11.91 -14.77
N ARG A 222 -11.96 -11.22 -14.13
CA ARG A 222 -11.27 -11.71 -12.94
C ARG A 222 -12.17 -11.67 -11.71
N VAL A 223 -12.95 -10.59 -11.55
CA VAL A 223 -13.94 -10.46 -10.48
C VAL A 223 -15.10 -11.43 -10.69
N LEU A 224 -15.55 -11.63 -11.92
CA LEU A 224 -16.55 -12.64 -12.24
C LEU A 224 -16.06 -14.06 -11.88
N ALA A 225 -14.79 -14.38 -12.17
CA ALA A 225 -14.19 -15.65 -11.76
C ALA A 225 -14.12 -15.77 -10.23
N LEU A 226 -13.78 -14.69 -9.52
CA LEU A 226 -13.81 -14.66 -8.05
C LEU A 226 -15.22 -14.90 -7.52
N ARG A 227 -16.25 -14.23 -8.07
CA ARG A 227 -17.65 -14.45 -7.69
C ARG A 227 -18.08 -15.90 -7.92
N LYS A 228 -17.75 -16.50 -9.07
CA LYS A 228 -18.05 -17.92 -9.35
C LYS A 228 -17.43 -18.83 -8.29
N GLN A 229 -16.18 -18.56 -7.89
CA GLN A 229 -15.51 -19.29 -6.83
C GLN A 229 -16.17 -19.10 -5.46
N MET A 230 -16.61 -17.87 -5.14
CA MET A 230 -17.35 -17.55 -3.91
C MET A 230 -18.70 -18.27 -3.84
N ARG A 231 -19.48 -18.27 -4.93
CA ARG A 231 -20.76 -19.01 -5.00
C ARG A 231 -20.59 -20.51 -4.79
N ALA A 232 -19.51 -21.10 -5.30
CA ALA A 232 -19.18 -22.50 -5.03
C ALA A 232 -18.96 -22.82 -3.54
N PHE A 233 -18.80 -21.79 -2.70
CA PHE A 233 -18.69 -21.90 -1.25
C PHE A 233 -19.93 -21.39 -0.49
N GLY A 234 -21.03 -21.07 -1.19
CA GLY A 234 -22.25 -20.52 -0.59
C GLY A 234 -22.14 -19.05 -0.17
N LEU A 235 -21.24 -18.29 -0.79
CA LEU A 235 -20.99 -16.87 -0.51
C LEU A 235 -21.63 -15.97 -1.57
N ASP A 236 -22.84 -16.32 -2.03
CA ASP A 236 -23.56 -15.63 -3.10
C ASP A 236 -23.81 -14.16 -2.79
N ASP A 237 -24.21 -13.87 -1.55
CA ASP A 237 -24.55 -12.53 -1.07
C ASP A 237 -23.40 -11.81 -0.35
N THR A 238 -22.25 -12.48 -0.14
CA THR A 238 -21.07 -11.83 0.45
C THR A 238 -20.53 -10.79 -0.54
N PRO A 239 -20.37 -9.51 -0.18
CA PRO A 239 -19.93 -8.49 -1.12
C PRO A 239 -18.51 -8.75 -1.64
N ILE A 240 -18.24 -8.29 -2.87
CA ILE A 240 -16.87 -8.07 -3.36
C ILE A 240 -16.59 -6.57 -3.34
N ILE A 241 -15.49 -6.19 -2.71
CA ILE A 241 -15.01 -4.81 -2.72
C ILE A 241 -14.01 -4.67 -3.88
N MET A 242 -14.38 -3.94 -4.93
CA MET A 242 -13.52 -3.59 -6.05
C MET A 242 -12.55 -2.47 -5.64
N ALA A 243 -11.26 -2.77 -5.62
CA ALA A 243 -10.19 -1.85 -5.27
C ALA A 243 -9.18 -1.69 -6.43
N GLY A 244 -8.84 -0.45 -6.76
CA GLY A 244 -7.89 -0.11 -7.83
C GLY A 244 -8.57 0.33 -9.12
N GLY A 245 -8.10 1.44 -9.68
CA GLY A 245 -8.67 2.02 -10.91
C GLY A 245 -9.99 2.76 -10.74
N VAL A 246 -10.75 2.55 -9.66
CA VAL A 246 -12.02 3.25 -9.43
C VAL A 246 -11.79 4.75 -9.23
N TRP A 247 -12.40 5.58 -10.08
CA TRP A 247 -12.38 7.04 -9.96
C TRP A 247 -13.80 7.60 -9.97
N TRP A 248 -14.52 7.45 -11.08
CA TRP A 248 -15.94 7.80 -11.22
C TRP A 248 -16.78 6.53 -11.32
N LEU A 249 -17.87 6.42 -10.57
CA LEU A 249 -18.74 5.24 -10.61
C LEU A 249 -19.56 5.13 -11.88
N GLU A 250 -19.72 6.21 -12.65
CA GLU A 250 -20.34 6.15 -13.99
C GLU A 250 -19.55 5.26 -14.96
N GLU A 251 -18.24 5.07 -14.73
CA GLU A 251 -17.38 4.15 -15.50
C GLU A 251 -17.60 2.68 -15.09
N TRP A 252 -18.39 2.43 -14.05
CA TRP A 252 -18.62 1.10 -13.45
C TRP A 252 -20.11 0.73 -13.43
N GLN A 253 -20.95 1.39 -14.24
CA GLN A 253 -22.41 1.15 -14.24
C GLN A 253 -22.78 -0.31 -14.54
N ASP A 254 -21.99 -1.00 -15.35
CA ASP A 254 -22.19 -2.42 -15.67
C ASP A 254 -21.88 -3.36 -14.50
N TRP A 255 -21.29 -2.85 -13.42
CA TRP A 255 -20.99 -3.60 -12.21
C TRP A 255 -22.08 -3.43 -11.14
N ILE A 256 -22.71 -2.25 -11.10
CA ILE A 256 -23.75 -1.92 -10.12
C ILE A 256 -25.02 -2.71 -10.45
N ASP A 257 -25.58 -3.37 -9.44
CA ASP A 257 -26.73 -4.28 -9.53
C ASP A 257 -26.56 -5.37 -10.62
N ASN A 258 -25.33 -5.79 -10.91
CA ASN A 258 -25.07 -6.85 -11.87
C ASN A 258 -25.31 -8.23 -11.23
N PRO A 259 -26.30 -9.02 -11.72
CA PRO A 259 -26.63 -10.31 -11.12
C PRO A 259 -25.51 -11.35 -11.24
N GLU A 260 -24.64 -11.24 -12.24
CA GLU A 260 -23.50 -12.16 -12.38
C GLU A 260 -22.43 -11.89 -11.32
N LEU A 261 -22.22 -10.62 -10.97
CA LEU A 261 -21.27 -10.20 -9.95
C LEU A 261 -21.83 -10.22 -8.52
N GLY A 262 -23.14 -10.16 -8.35
CA GLY A 262 -23.77 -10.02 -7.03
C GLY A 262 -23.44 -8.69 -6.37
N PRO A 263 -23.47 -8.60 -5.02
CA PRO A 263 -23.23 -7.35 -4.32
C PRO A 263 -21.79 -6.83 -4.51
N ILE A 264 -21.65 -5.59 -4.98
CA ILE A 264 -20.36 -4.92 -5.25
C ILE A 264 -20.25 -3.64 -4.40
N VAL A 265 -19.04 -3.42 -3.88
CA VAL A 265 -18.63 -2.25 -3.10
C VAL A 265 -17.39 -1.66 -3.76
N PHE A 266 -17.17 -0.35 -3.67
CA PHE A 266 -16.02 0.32 -4.27
C PHE A 266 -15.08 0.88 -3.20
N GLN A 267 -13.80 0.52 -3.30
CA GLN A 267 -12.76 1.03 -2.41
C GLN A 267 -11.89 2.09 -3.11
N PHE A 268 -11.72 3.21 -2.43
CA PHE A 268 -10.91 4.33 -2.88
C PHE A 268 -9.64 4.45 -2.05
N GLY A 269 -8.49 4.24 -2.69
CA GLY A 269 -7.17 4.49 -2.11
C GLY A 269 -6.63 5.87 -2.49
N THR A 270 -6.74 6.26 -3.76
CA THR A 270 -6.07 7.49 -4.24
C THR A 270 -6.88 8.75 -4.01
N ARG A 271 -8.16 8.82 -4.42
CA ARG A 271 -9.00 10.02 -4.23
C ARG A 271 -9.02 10.58 -2.80
N PRO A 272 -9.09 9.76 -1.73
CA PRO A 272 -9.11 10.27 -0.36
C PRO A 272 -7.80 10.94 0.08
N LEU A 273 -6.70 10.77 -0.65
CA LEU A 273 -5.45 11.47 -0.36
C LEU A 273 -5.63 13.00 -0.42
N LEU A 274 -6.51 13.50 -1.29
CA LEU A 274 -6.77 14.92 -1.47
C LEU A 274 -8.11 15.32 -0.86
N THR A 275 -8.21 15.21 0.46
CA THR A 275 -9.29 15.81 1.25
C THR A 275 -8.71 16.68 2.37
N ARG A 276 -9.56 17.46 3.04
CA ARG A 276 -9.16 18.29 4.18
C ARG A 276 -8.72 17.46 5.38
N GLU A 277 -9.36 16.31 5.56
CA GLU A 277 -9.15 15.35 6.64
C GLU A 277 -7.93 14.45 6.40
N SER A 278 -7.43 14.39 5.16
CA SER A 278 -6.23 13.65 4.82
C SER A 278 -5.00 14.26 5.53
N PRO A 279 -4.21 13.45 6.25
CA PRO A 279 -3.07 13.92 7.05
C PRO A 279 -1.85 14.26 6.19
N ILE A 280 -1.87 13.97 4.88
CA ILE A 280 -0.69 14.18 4.04
C ILE A 280 -0.32 15.68 3.99
N PRO A 281 0.99 16.01 3.93
CA PRO A 281 1.44 17.39 3.86
C PRO A 281 0.92 18.14 2.63
N ASP A 282 0.86 19.47 2.73
CA ASP A 282 0.39 20.33 1.65
C ASP A 282 1.22 20.17 0.38
N ALA A 283 2.54 20.03 0.49
CA ALA A 283 3.38 19.75 -0.68
C ALA A 283 3.00 18.44 -1.39
N TRP A 284 2.59 17.41 -0.65
CA TRP A 284 2.07 16.18 -1.27
C TRP A 284 0.75 16.48 -1.98
N LYS A 285 -0.20 17.18 -1.33
CA LYS A 285 -1.47 17.59 -1.94
C LYS A 285 -1.26 18.38 -3.24
N GLN A 286 -0.35 19.36 -3.23
CA GLN A 286 0.01 20.14 -4.42
C GLN A 286 0.64 19.26 -5.50
N ARG A 287 1.53 18.33 -5.13
CA ARG A 287 2.15 17.43 -6.10
C ARG A 287 1.12 16.57 -6.82
N LEU A 288 0.08 16.08 -6.13
CA LEU A 288 -1.02 15.31 -6.74
C LEU A 288 -1.72 16.07 -7.88
N LEU A 289 -1.94 17.38 -7.70
CA LEU A 289 -2.57 18.26 -8.71
C LEU A 289 -1.71 18.51 -9.96
N THR A 290 -0.45 18.08 -9.97
CA THR A 290 0.48 18.27 -11.09
C THR A 290 0.78 16.98 -11.87
N LEU A 291 0.22 15.85 -11.42
CA LEU A 291 0.51 14.54 -12.01
C LEU A 291 -0.11 14.41 -13.41
N LYS A 292 0.67 13.85 -14.32
CA LYS A 292 0.26 13.51 -15.69
C LYS A 292 0.02 12.01 -15.81
N LYS A 293 -0.77 11.63 -16.81
CA LYS A 293 -0.99 10.21 -17.13
C LYS A 293 0.35 9.52 -17.39
N GLY A 294 0.63 8.45 -16.65
CA GLY A 294 1.92 7.74 -16.68
C GLY A 294 2.91 8.14 -15.59
N ASP A 295 2.64 9.20 -14.82
CA ASP A 295 3.52 9.59 -13.70
C ASP A 295 3.43 8.62 -12.51
N VAL A 296 2.39 7.80 -12.43
CA VAL A 296 2.33 6.67 -11.50
C VAL A 296 2.55 5.39 -12.28
N PHE A 297 3.53 4.59 -11.87
CA PHE A 297 3.88 3.36 -12.56
C PHE A 297 4.19 2.21 -11.61
N LEU A 298 3.94 1.01 -12.11
CA LEU A 298 4.21 -0.24 -11.44
C LEU A 298 5.71 -0.56 -11.52
N ASN A 299 6.35 -0.74 -10.36
CA ASN A 299 7.78 -1.02 -10.25
C ASN A 299 8.05 -2.16 -9.26
N ARG A 300 9.29 -2.67 -9.23
CA ARG A 300 9.70 -3.79 -8.37
C ARG A 300 10.88 -3.43 -7.44
N PHE A 301 10.96 -2.17 -7.03
CA PHE A 301 12.01 -1.71 -6.12
C PHE A 301 11.70 -2.02 -4.65
N SER A 302 10.49 -2.47 -4.35
CA SER A 302 10.05 -2.70 -2.97
C SER A 302 10.87 -3.83 -2.30
N PRO A 303 11.32 -3.65 -1.04
CA PRO A 303 12.04 -4.68 -0.30
C PRO A 303 11.23 -5.94 0.00
N THR A 304 9.90 -5.91 -0.15
CA THR A 304 9.02 -7.07 -0.03
C THR A 304 9.16 -8.03 -1.21
N GLY A 305 9.67 -7.56 -2.35
CA GLY A 305 9.71 -8.31 -3.61
C GLY A 305 8.42 -8.25 -4.42
N PHE A 306 7.34 -7.68 -3.87
CA PHE A 306 6.12 -7.39 -4.60
C PHE A 306 6.32 -6.22 -5.57
N TYR A 307 5.47 -6.18 -6.59
CA TYR A 307 5.30 -4.97 -7.37
C TYR A 307 4.62 -3.90 -6.53
N SER A 308 4.88 -2.63 -6.84
CA SER A 308 4.16 -1.53 -6.23
C SER A 308 3.98 -0.34 -7.18
N SER A 309 2.86 0.34 -7.07
CA SER A 309 2.55 1.56 -7.82
C SER A 309 2.86 2.81 -7.02
N ALA A 310 3.78 3.64 -7.54
CA ALA A 310 4.25 4.87 -6.90
C ALA A 310 4.45 5.99 -7.92
N VAL A 311 4.44 7.24 -7.45
CA VAL A 311 4.71 8.44 -8.25
C VAL A 311 6.18 8.44 -8.69
N ASN A 312 6.41 8.76 -9.96
CA ASN A 312 7.71 8.89 -10.60
C ASN A 312 8.36 10.24 -10.26
N ASN A 313 8.77 10.41 -9.02
CA ASN A 313 9.53 11.56 -8.52
C ASN A 313 11.05 11.30 -8.55
N SER A 314 11.86 12.21 -8.00
CA SER A 314 13.33 12.06 -7.99
C SER A 314 13.75 10.79 -7.26
N PHE A 315 13.06 10.41 -6.18
CA PHE A 315 13.30 9.16 -5.47
C PHE A 315 13.16 7.91 -6.35
N LEU A 316 12.05 7.77 -7.09
CA LEU A 316 11.84 6.62 -7.98
C LEU A 316 12.80 6.62 -9.18
N ARG A 317 13.16 7.79 -9.72
CA ARG A 317 14.16 7.92 -10.79
C ARG A 317 15.54 7.48 -10.30
N GLU A 318 15.91 7.82 -9.08
CA GLU A 318 17.19 7.43 -8.49
C GLU A 318 17.28 5.90 -8.34
N LEU A 319 16.24 5.25 -7.82
CA LEU A 319 16.16 3.77 -7.72
C LEU A 319 16.21 3.08 -9.10
N ARG A 320 15.56 3.67 -10.10
CA ARG A 320 15.65 3.21 -11.49
C ARG A 320 17.07 3.31 -12.01
N GLY A 321 17.73 4.46 -11.80
CA GLY A 321 19.12 4.67 -12.20
C GLY A 321 20.09 3.66 -11.57
N ARG A 322 19.86 3.26 -10.31
CA ARG A 322 20.64 2.17 -9.68
C ARG A 322 20.51 0.86 -10.45
N SER A 323 19.30 0.53 -10.90
CA SER A 323 19.01 -0.70 -11.64
C SER A 323 19.57 -0.67 -13.06
N GLU A 324 19.60 0.51 -13.70
CA GLU A 324 20.19 0.73 -15.02
C GLU A 324 21.73 0.67 -14.98
N ARG A 325 22.35 1.12 -13.88
CA ARG A 325 23.79 1.02 -13.63
C ARG A 325 24.19 -0.29 -12.94
N GLN A 326 23.67 -1.40 -13.45
CA GLN A 326 23.91 -2.74 -12.92
C GLN A 326 24.64 -3.61 -13.95
N ILE A 327 25.64 -4.39 -13.52
CA ILE A 327 26.32 -5.41 -14.35
C ILE A 327 26.52 -6.73 -13.60
N PRO A 328 26.42 -7.89 -14.27
CA PRO A 328 26.83 -9.17 -13.69
C PRO A 328 28.34 -9.20 -13.45
N PHE A 329 28.78 -9.98 -12.46
CA PHE A 329 30.21 -10.19 -12.22
C PHE A 329 30.50 -11.61 -11.69
N SER A 330 31.73 -12.07 -11.90
CA SER A 330 32.29 -13.26 -11.28
C SER A 330 33.47 -12.91 -10.35
N PRO A 331 33.71 -13.69 -9.29
CA PRO A 331 34.89 -13.52 -8.44
C PRO A 331 36.19 -13.90 -9.17
N GLU A 332 36.10 -14.74 -10.20
CA GLU A 332 37.20 -15.23 -11.03
C GLU A 332 36.82 -15.18 -12.52
N ALA A 333 37.81 -15.26 -13.40
CA ALA A 333 37.57 -15.28 -14.84
C ALA A 333 36.82 -16.58 -15.22
N LEU A 334 35.59 -16.44 -15.71
CA LEU A 334 34.73 -17.59 -16.01
C LEU A 334 33.76 -17.25 -17.15
N GLY A 335 33.70 -18.13 -18.15
CA GLY A 335 32.85 -17.94 -19.33
C GLY A 335 33.16 -16.62 -20.04
N GLU A 336 32.15 -15.76 -20.20
CA GLU A 336 32.30 -14.44 -20.84
C GLU A 336 32.89 -13.36 -19.92
N HIS A 337 33.01 -13.63 -18.61
CA HIS A 337 33.60 -12.70 -17.65
C HIS A 337 35.13 -12.77 -17.71
N THR A 338 35.72 -12.11 -18.70
CA THR A 338 37.16 -12.13 -18.98
C THR A 338 37.87 -10.81 -18.65
N ALA A 339 37.13 -9.71 -18.53
CA ALA A 339 37.71 -8.40 -18.26
C ALA A 339 37.82 -8.17 -16.75
N ALA A 340 39.04 -7.93 -16.26
CA ALA A 340 39.28 -7.57 -14.88
C ALA A 340 38.80 -6.12 -14.60
N LEU A 341 38.09 -5.95 -13.49
CA LEU A 341 37.59 -4.68 -12.99
C LEU A 341 37.94 -4.56 -11.51
N ALA A 342 38.66 -3.50 -11.14
CA ALA A 342 38.94 -3.18 -9.75
C ALA A 342 37.73 -2.49 -9.11
N ILE A 343 37.27 -2.98 -7.97
CA ILE A 343 36.13 -2.41 -7.23
C ILE A 343 36.47 -2.04 -5.79
N GLY A 344 35.85 -0.95 -5.33
CA GLY A 344 35.98 -0.41 -3.98
C GLY A 344 37.37 0.17 -3.67
N ALA A 345 37.49 0.83 -2.52
CA ALA A 345 38.71 1.52 -2.12
C ALA A 345 39.98 0.64 -2.06
N ARG A 346 39.82 -0.69 -1.90
CA ARG A 346 40.94 -1.66 -1.85
C ARG A 346 41.30 -2.25 -3.22
N GLY A 347 40.64 -1.82 -4.30
CA GLY A 347 40.92 -2.30 -5.66
C GLY A 347 40.71 -3.82 -5.82
N ARG A 348 39.71 -4.40 -5.15
CA ARG A 348 39.46 -5.84 -5.24
C ARG A 348 39.08 -6.18 -6.67
N GLN A 349 39.79 -7.14 -7.27
CA GLN A 349 39.51 -7.58 -8.62
C GLN A 349 38.23 -8.43 -8.66
N VAL A 350 37.40 -8.14 -9.66
CA VAL A 350 36.28 -8.97 -10.12
C VAL A 350 36.35 -9.07 -11.64
N TYR A 351 35.60 -9.99 -12.21
CA TYR A 351 35.59 -10.22 -13.65
C TYR A 351 34.20 -9.98 -14.21
N VAL A 352 34.13 -9.24 -15.31
CA VAL A 352 32.89 -8.86 -16.02
C VAL A 352 33.10 -9.06 -17.52
N THR A 353 32.05 -8.92 -18.34
CA THR A 353 32.24 -8.92 -19.80
C THR A 353 33.03 -7.68 -20.24
N PRO A 354 33.77 -7.71 -21.36
CA PRO A 354 34.47 -6.53 -21.87
C PRO A 354 33.55 -5.32 -22.12
N ALA A 355 32.31 -5.57 -22.57
CA ALA A 355 31.30 -4.53 -22.76
C ALA A 355 30.86 -3.91 -21.43
N ASP A 356 30.66 -4.73 -20.40
CA ASP A 356 30.29 -4.28 -19.06
C ASP A 356 31.42 -3.48 -18.39
N ALA A 357 32.67 -3.87 -18.62
CA ALA A 357 33.82 -3.10 -18.14
C ALA A 357 33.89 -1.69 -18.77
N GLN A 358 33.52 -1.55 -20.05
CA GLN A 358 33.44 -0.23 -20.69
C GLN A 358 32.31 0.61 -20.07
N ARG A 359 31.11 0.03 -19.88
CA ARG A 359 30.00 0.73 -19.22
C ARG A 359 30.35 1.16 -17.79
N ALA A 360 30.99 0.28 -17.02
CA ALA A 360 31.43 0.59 -15.66
C ALA A 360 32.42 1.77 -15.62
N ARG A 361 33.38 1.85 -16.56
CA ARG A 361 34.33 2.97 -16.65
C ARG A 361 33.62 4.29 -16.93
N LEU A 362 32.65 4.30 -17.83
CA LEU A 362 31.84 5.50 -18.12
C LEU A 362 31.10 5.98 -16.87
N TRP A 363 30.43 5.07 -16.15
CA TRP A 363 29.74 5.44 -14.91
C TRP A 363 30.69 5.96 -13.82
N ILE A 364 31.89 5.39 -13.73
CA ILE A 364 32.95 5.86 -12.82
C ILE A 364 33.38 7.28 -13.17
N GLU A 365 33.55 7.59 -14.46
CA GLU A 365 33.87 8.94 -14.95
C GLU A 365 32.71 9.93 -14.68
N GLU A 366 31.46 9.46 -14.73
CA GLU A 366 30.26 10.22 -14.34
C GLU A 366 30.10 10.40 -12.82
N GLY A 367 31.02 9.86 -12.00
CA GLY A 367 31.02 10.01 -10.53
C GLY A 367 30.35 8.88 -9.76
N HIS A 368 29.89 7.81 -10.43
CA HIS A 368 29.34 6.61 -9.79
C HIS A 368 30.44 5.60 -9.44
N THR A 369 31.35 6.01 -8.54
CA THR A 369 32.59 5.29 -8.25
C THR A 369 32.43 4.12 -7.27
N GLU A 370 31.33 4.05 -6.53
CA GLU A 370 31.10 2.98 -5.55
C GLU A 370 30.31 1.82 -6.15
N ALA A 371 30.94 0.63 -6.16
CA ALA A 371 30.32 -0.60 -6.63
C ALA A 371 29.78 -1.44 -5.47
N MET A 372 28.44 -1.53 -5.36
CA MET A 372 27.75 -2.28 -4.33
C MET A 372 27.26 -3.63 -4.86
N ARG A 373 27.49 -4.71 -4.10
CA ARG A 373 27.06 -6.07 -4.50
C ARG A 373 25.58 -6.27 -4.22
N THR A 374 24.89 -6.95 -5.13
CA THR A 374 23.48 -7.38 -4.96
C THR A 374 23.39 -8.87 -4.61
N PRO A 375 22.20 -9.37 -4.24
CA PRO A 375 21.95 -10.81 -4.07
C PRO A 375 22.09 -11.65 -5.35
N ASP A 376 21.99 -11.03 -6.52
CA ASP A 376 21.92 -11.73 -7.82
C ASP A 376 23.29 -11.84 -8.52
N ASN A 377 24.39 -11.76 -7.76
CA ASN A 377 25.76 -11.71 -8.29
C ASN A 377 26.00 -10.60 -9.32
N THR A 378 25.40 -9.43 -9.05
CA THR A 378 25.65 -8.21 -9.83
C THR A 378 26.25 -7.10 -8.98
N LEU A 379 26.82 -6.09 -9.64
CA LEU A 379 27.28 -4.84 -9.06
C LEU A 379 26.38 -3.71 -9.51
N VAL A 380 26.04 -2.82 -8.58
CA VAL A 380 25.34 -1.56 -8.84
C VAL A 380 26.31 -0.42 -8.55
N PHE A 381 26.40 0.54 -9.47
CA PHE A 381 27.27 1.69 -9.36
C PHE A 381 26.51 2.93 -8.90
N VAL A 382 26.97 3.52 -7.80
CA VAL A 382 26.39 4.73 -7.18
C VAL A 382 27.47 5.72 -6.79
N ALA A 383 27.07 6.95 -6.53
CA ALA A 383 27.97 7.96 -5.98
C ALA A 383 28.32 7.66 -4.49
N PRO A 384 29.48 8.10 -3.98
CA PRO A 384 29.94 7.78 -2.62
C PRO A 384 29.00 8.19 -1.48
N GLU A 385 28.37 9.35 -1.59
CA GLU A 385 27.34 9.81 -0.65
C GLU A 385 26.12 8.90 -0.63
N ARG A 386 25.70 8.39 -1.79
CA ARG A 386 24.57 7.48 -1.90
C ARG A 386 24.89 6.11 -1.33
N ALA A 387 26.10 5.59 -1.56
CA ALA A 387 26.56 4.35 -0.95
C ALA A 387 26.54 4.44 0.60
N ARG A 388 27.02 5.57 1.14
CA ARG A 388 26.99 5.82 2.59
C ARG A 388 25.58 5.86 3.14
N GLU A 389 24.64 6.53 2.46
CA GLU A 389 23.24 6.57 2.87
C GLU A 389 22.59 5.17 2.84
N ILE A 390 22.78 4.41 1.76
CA ILE A 390 22.23 3.05 1.65
C ILE A 390 22.72 2.18 2.81
N LEU A 391 24.03 2.19 3.10
CA LEU A 391 24.61 1.40 4.19
C LEU A 391 24.10 1.86 5.57
N ALA A 392 23.97 3.18 5.77
CA ALA A 392 23.42 3.74 7.00
C ALA A 392 21.96 3.28 7.21
N ASP A 393 21.13 3.35 6.18
CA ASP A 393 19.73 2.93 6.22
C ASP A 393 19.58 1.42 6.46
N GLN A 394 20.44 0.60 5.83
CA GLN A 394 20.49 -0.84 6.07
C GLN A 394 20.87 -1.16 7.52
N GLY A 395 21.84 -0.44 8.09
CA GLY A 395 22.26 -0.57 9.48
C GLY A 395 21.20 -0.10 10.48
N ALA A 396 20.47 0.95 10.14
CA ALA A 396 19.38 1.53 10.93
C ALA A 396 18.08 0.72 10.90
N CYS A 397 18.05 -0.44 10.21
CA CYS A 397 16.86 -1.27 10.08
C CYS A 397 16.18 -1.55 11.44
N MET A 398 14.85 -1.41 11.46
CA MET A 398 13.98 -1.55 12.63
C MET A 398 13.05 -2.77 12.53
N GLY A 399 13.25 -3.62 11.50
CA GLY A 399 12.44 -4.81 11.30
C GLY A 399 10.97 -4.56 10.95
N CYS A 400 10.65 -3.51 10.18
CA CYS A 400 9.25 -3.17 9.83
C CYS A 400 8.54 -4.23 8.97
N LEU A 401 9.30 -5.08 8.26
CA LEU A 401 8.79 -6.20 7.47
C LEU A 401 9.12 -7.53 8.15
N SER A 402 8.30 -8.54 7.91
CA SER A 402 8.55 -9.95 8.26
C SER A 402 9.87 -10.44 7.69
N GLU A 403 10.15 -10.06 6.44
CA GLU A 403 11.40 -10.30 5.69
C GLU A 403 11.68 -9.09 4.78
N CYS A 404 12.92 -8.61 4.76
CA CYS A 404 13.31 -7.39 4.04
C CYS A 404 14.53 -7.62 3.16
N ARG A 405 14.35 -7.49 1.82
CA ARG A 405 15.47 -7.60 0.87
C ARG A 405 16.48 -6.47 1.01
N PHE A 406 16.03 -5.26 1.34
CA PHE A 406 16.91 -4.10 1.46
C PHE A 406 17.94 -4.27 2.58
N SER A 407 17.53 -4.74 3.76
CA SER A 407 18.41 -4.83 4.92
C SER A 407 18.87 -6.24 5.28
N ASN A 408 18.40 -7.26 4.55
CA ASN A 408 18.53 -8.70 4.83
C ASN A 408 17.82 -9.22 6.10
N TRP A 409 16.98 -8.40 6.72
CA TRP A 409 16.26 -8.75 7.94
C TRP A 409 15.24 -9.87 7.74
N SER A 410 15.06 -10.71 8.77
CA SER A 410 13.89 -11.55 8.96
C SER A 410 13.48 -11.52 10.43
N GLN A 411 12.18 -11.53 10.73
CA GLN A 411 11.67 -11.68 12.10
C GLN A 411 11.86 -13.10 12.66
N LYS A 412 12.27 -14.07 11.83
CA LYS A 412 12.36 -15.49 12.21
C LYS A 412 13.67 -15.79 12.98
N PRO A 413 13.59 -16.40 14.18
CA PRO A 413 14.77 -16.88 14.89
C PRO A 413 15.37 -18.13 14.23
N PRO A 414 16.62 -18.50 14.57
CA PRO A 414 17.54 -17.79 15.46
C PRO A 414 18.39 -16.73 14.74
N ALA A 415 18.46 -16.76 13.41
CA ALA A 415 19.38 -15.95 12.62
C ALA A 415 18.93 -14.50 12.41
N TYR A 416 17.62 -14.23 12.44
CA TYR A 416 17.03 -12.92 12.15
C TYR A 416 17.50 -12.31 10.81
N SER A 417 17.76 -13.19 9.85
CA SER A 417 18.21 -12.86 8.50
C SER A 417 17.46 -13.74 7.51
N ASN A 418 17.17 -13.19 6.33
CA ASN A 418 16.59 -13.94 5.22
C ASN A 418 17.62 -14.81 4.47
N GLY A 419 18.88 -14.85 4.90
CA GLY A 419 19.94 -15.67 4.28
C GLY A 419 20.55 -15.08 3.01
N HIS A 420 20.06 -13.93 2.54
CA HIS A 420 20.57 -13.24 1.37
C HIS A 420 21.39 -12.01 1.74
N LYS A 421 22.11 -11.45 0.76
CA LYS A 421 22.74 -10.14 0.91
C LYS A 421 21.68 -9.05 0.98
N ALA A 422 22.03 -7.95 1.62
CA ALA A 422 21.24 -6.73 1.57
C ALA A 422 21.24 -6.19 0.12
N ASP A 423 20.07 -5.80 -0.39
CA ASP A 423 19.91 -5.39 -1.79
C ASP A 423 19.93 -3.85 -1.93
N PRO A 424 21.02 -3.25 -2.45
CA PRO A 424 21.15 -1.79 -2.58
C PRO A 424 20.24 -1.18 -3.65
N ARG A 425 19.57 -1.99 -4.48
CA ARG A 425 18.60 -1.54 -5.50
C ARG A 425 17.25 -1.16 -4.89
N SER A 426 17.02 -1.61 -3.66
CA SER A 426 15.81 -1.37 -2.89
C SER A 426 16.01 -0.18 -1.91
N TYR A 427 15.02 0.06 -1.07
CA TYR A 427 15.01 1.14 -0.08
C TYR A 427 14.28 0.73 1.21
N CYS A 428 14.38 1.57 2.25
CA CYS A 428 13.61 1.42 3.49
C CYS A 428 12.23 2.09 3.37
N ILE A 429 11.16 1.28 3.24
CA ILE A 429 9.78 1.79 3.11
C ILE A 429 9.40 2.68 4.29
N GLN A 430 9.61 2.21 5.52
CA GLN A 430 9.20 2.94 6.72
C GLN A 430 9.86 4.32 6.78
N LYS A 431 11.19 4.41 6.58
CA LYS A 431 11.93 5.68 6.62
C LYS A 431 11.32 6.66 5.62
N THR A 432 11.17 6.21 4.38
CA THR A 432 10.73 7.09 3.29
C THR A 432 9.29 7.57 3.46
N LEU A 433 8.37 6.68 3.87
CA LEU A 433 6.99 7.06 4.08
C LEU A 433 6.79 7.91 5.34
N GLN A 434 7.51 7.64 6.44
CA GLN A 434 7.48 8.50 7.63
C GLN A 434 8.00 9.91 7.30
N ALA A 435 9.12 10.01 6.56
CA ALA A 435 9.64 11.29 6.13
C ALA A 435 8.62 12.06 5.26
N ALA A 436 7.95 11.37 4.31
CA ALA A 436 6.94 11.99 3.46
C ALA A 436 5.66 12.36 4.22
N ALA A 437 5.17 11.51 5.13
CA ALA A 437 3.94 11.74 5.90
C ALA A 437 4.07 12.90 6.89
N HIS A 438 5.28 13.13 7.43
CA HIS A 438 5.56 14.16 8.42
C HIS A 438 6.36 15.34 7.86
N ALA A 439 6.43 15.49 6.53
CA ALA A 439 7.09 16.63 5.92
C ALA A 439 6.39 17.94 6.32
N HIS A 440 7.14 18.91 6.81
CA HIS A 440 6.63 20.21 7.23
C HIS A 440 7.71 21.29 7.04
N GLY A 441 7.32 22.56 7.12
CA GLY A 441 8.23 23.69 6.97
C GLY A 441 8.61 23.98 5.50
N PRO A 442 9.66 24.79 5.26
CA PRO A 442 10.00 25.29 3.92
C PRO A 442 10.47 24.18 2.95
N ASP A 443 11.05 23.10 3.48
CA ASP A 443 11.66 22.03 2.67
C ASP A 443 10.69 20.90 2.32
N GLN A 444 9.40 21.01 2.68
CA GLN A 444 8.43 19.93 2.49
C GLN A 444 8.35 19.44 1.03
N ALA A 445 8.49 20.32 0.04
CA ALA A 445 8.44 19.94 -1.37
C ALA A 445 9.63 19.04 -1.76
N GLU A 446 10.82 19.36 -1.25
CA GLU A 446 12.04 18.59 -1.50
C GLU A 446 11.96 17.22 -0.82
N VAL A 447 11.47 17.17 0.43
CA VAL A 447 11.23 15.93 1.16
C VAL A 447 10.26 15.03 0.38
N ILE A 448 9.16 15.58 -0.14
CA ILE A 448 8.18 14.80 -0.92
C ILE A 448 8.76 14.30 -2.25
N ASP A 449 9.57 15.09 -2.97
CA ASP A 449 10.18 14.66 -4.24
C ASP A 449 11.26 13.56 -4.04
N HIS A 450 11.90 13.54 -2.88
CA HIS A 450 12.98 12.60 -2.52
C HIS A 450 12.54 11.44 -1.61
N ASN A 451 11.24 11.23 -1.43
CA ASN A 451 10.71 10.10 -0.68
C ASN A 451 9.60 9.36 -1.43
N LEU A 452 9.20 8.21 -0.90
CA LEU A 452 8.18 7.37 -1.52
C LEU A 452 6.82 8.05 -1.46
N MET A 453 6.15 8.11 -2.61
CA MET A 453 4.76 8.54 -2.72
C MET A 453 3.95 7.45 -3.42
N PHE A 454 3.16 6.69 -2.66
CA PHE A 454 2.24 5.73 -3.26
C PHE A 454 1.03 6.42 -3.88
N GLY A 455 0.52 5.82 -4.95
CA GLY A 455 -0.68 6.28 -5.65
C GLY A 455 -1.15 5.21 -6.63
N GLY A 456 -2.44 5.18 -6.91
CA GLY A 456 -3.01 4.35 -7.98
C GLY A 456 -2.81 5.00 -9.34
N THR A 457 -2.94 4.22 -10.40
CA THR A 457 -2.63 4.66 -11.78
C THR A 457 -3.50 5.83 -12.27
N ASN A 458 -4.62 6.11 -11.61
CA ASN A 458 -5.51 7.22 -11.92
C ASN A 458 -5.21 8.52 -11.14
N ALA A 459 -4.12 8.59 -10.38
CA ALA A 459 -3.76 9.79 -9.62
C ALA A 459 -3.61 11.05 -10.49
N TRP A 460 -3.25 10.91 -11.77
CA TRP A 460 -3.20 12.03 -12.72
C TRP A 460 -4.53 12.77 -12.88
N ARG A 461 -5.65 12.12 -12.56
CA ARG A 461 -6.97 12.74 -12.64
C ARG A 461 -7.17 13.86 -11.63
N PHE A 462 -6.36 13.94 -10.56
CA PHE A 462 -6.37 15.12 -9.69
C PHE A 462 -6.09 16.42 -10.45
N ALA A 463 -5.24 16.38 -11.48
CA ALA A 463 -4.90 17.54 -12.29
C ALA A 463 -6.01 17.93 -13.30
N THR A 464 -6.89 17.00 -13.64
CA THR A 464 -7.83 17.16 -14.78
C THR A 464 -9.30 17.11 -14.37
N ASP A 465 -9.64 16.53 -13.23
CA ASP A 465 -11.01 16.43 -12.73
C ASP A 465 -11.47 17.81 -12.25
N PRO A 466 -12.53 18.40 -12.85
CA PRO A 466 -13.03 19.73 -12.48
C PRO A 466 -13.41 19.86 -11.00
N PHE A 467 -13.67 18.74 -10.31
CA PHE A 467 -13.95 18.75 -8.88
C PHE A 467 -12.80 19.37 -8.07
N TYR A 468 -11.55 19.21 -8.50
CA TYR A 468 -10.37 19.75 -7.81
C TYR A 468 -9.84 21.06 -8.43
N ALA A 469 -10.58 21.63 -9.38
CA ALA A 469 -10.16 22.84 -10.07
C ALA A 469 -9.95 24.02 -9.10
N ASN A 470 -9.09 24.96 -9.48
CA ASN A 470 -8.73 26.14 -8.68
C ASN A 470 -8.19 25.82 -7.28
N GLY A 471 -7.58 24.63 -7.12
CA GLY A 471 -7.00 24.20 -5.85
C GLY A 471 -8.04 23.80 -4.80
N PHE A 472 -9.27 23.48 -5.22
CA PHE A 472 -10.30 23.04 -4.28
C PHE A 472 -9.93 21.68 -3.66
N VAL A 473 -9.84 21.67 -2.33
CA VAL A 473 -9.67 20.46 -1.53
C VAL A 473 -10.98 20.17 -0.79
N PRO A 474 -11.73 19.12 -1.19
CA PRO A 474 -13.02 18.79 -0.59
C PRO A 474 -12.88 18.25 0.84
N THR A 475 -13.93 18.37 1.64
CA THR A 475 -14.11 17.49 2.81
C THR A 475 -14.39 16.06 2.35
N VAL A 476 -14.22 15.08 3.23
CA VAL A 476 -14.64 13.69 2.97
C VAL A 476 -16.13 13.62 2.64
N ALA A 477 -16.98 14.37 3.35
CA ALA A 477 -18.40 14.41 3.07
C ALA A 477 -18.70 14.90 1.64
N GLN A 478 -18.07 15.99 1.20
CA GLN A 478 -18.21 16.51 -0.17
C GLN A 478 -17.70 15.51 -1.22
N LEU A 479 -16.61 14.79 -0.92
CA LEU A 479 -16.11 13.74 -1.81
C LEU A 479 -17.13 12.59 -1.94
N LEU A 480 -17.71 12.11 -0.83
CA LEU A 480 -18.70 11.04 -0.88
C LEU A 480 -19.99 11.48 -1.59
N GLU A 481 -20.49 12.68 -1.30
CA GLU A 481 -21.61 13.28 -2.04
C GLU A 481 -21.34 13.31 -3.55
N ARG A 482 -20.13 13.70 -3.95
CA ARG A 482 -19.71 13.69 -5.35
C ARG A 482 -19.70 12.28 -5.94
N ILE A 483 -19.14 11.31 -5.24
CA ILE A 483 -19.13 9.89 -5.65
C ILE A 483 -20.55 9.34 -5.82
N MET A 484 -21.48 9.72 -4.95
CA MET A 484 -22.88 9.32 -5.03
C MET A 484 -23.63 9.90 -6.23
N THR A 485 -23.08 10.93 -6.90
CA THR A 485 -23.58 11.39 -8.21
C THR A 485 -23.05 10.57 -9.39
N GLY A 486 -22.14 9.62 -9.12
CA GLY A 486 -21.42 8.86 -10.15
C GLY A 486 -20.02 9.41 -10.45
N ARG A 487 -19.58 10.51 -9.84
CA ARG A 487 -18.37 11.29 -10.23
C ARG A 487 -17.34 11.52 -9.12
#